data_AF-V4Y8T3-F1
#
_entry.id   AF-V4Y8T3-F1
#
_cell.length_a   1.000
_cell.length_b   1.000
_cell.length_c   1.000
_cell.angle_alpha   90.00
_cell.angle_beta   90.00
_cell.angle_gamma   90.00
#
_symmetry.space_group_name_H-M   'P 1'
#
loop_
_entity.id
_entity.type
_entity.pdbx_description
1 polymer ?
#
loop_
_entity_poly.entity_id
_entity_poly.type
_entity_poly.pdbx_seq_one_letter_code
_entity_poly.pdbx_strand_id
1 'polypeptide(L)'
;MPRTTATIPDDLTDLMEGAVKAGIFENKSDAIRHVLRDYFDEHETARTAAAVSLYDDGEITLGTAARLAGVSRFEMRDILRQEGVELRFGPEDMDAARDEIDAARNLE
;
A
#
# COMPACT_ATOMS: atom_id res chain seq x y z
N MET A 1 3.05 -3.99 -14.04
CA MET A 1 3.40 -3.70 -12.64
C MET A 1 4.46 -2.62 -12.61
N PRO A 2 4.43 -1.68 -11.65
CA PRO A 2 5.49 -0.68 -11.50
C PRO A 2 6.85 -1.38 -11.33
N ARG A 3 7.90 -0.76 -11.84
CA ARG A 3 9.27 -1.26 -11.74
C ARG A 3 10.05 -0.35 -10.80
N THR A 4 10.73 -0.95 -9.83
CA THR A 4 11.61 -0.24 -8.91
C THR A 4 13.01 -0.83 -9.03
N THR A 5 14.03 0.04 -9.05
CA THR A 5 15.43 -0.38 -8.94
C THR A 5 15.89 -0.10 -7.51
N ALA A 6 16.50 -1.09 -6.87
CA ALA A 6 17.00 -0.98 -5.51
C ALA A 6 18.44 -1.48 -5.44
N THR A 7 19.22 -0.92 -4.53
CA THR A 7 20.54 -1.45 -4.17
C THR A 7 20.34 -2.38 -2.98
N ILE A 8 20.77 -3.63 -3.12
CA ILE A 8 20.62 -4.67 -2.11
C ILE A 8 22.04 -5.14 -1.73
N PRO A 9 22.34 -5.33 -0.44
CA PRO A 9 23.58 -5.96 0.00
C PRO A 9 23.93 -7.25 -0.74
N ASP A 10 25.22 -7.50 -0.95
CA ASP A 10 25.72 -8.63 -1.74
C ASP A 10 25.30 -9.98 -1.15
N ASP A 11 25.33 -10.12 0.18
CA ASP A 11 24.93 -11.32 0.90
C ASP A 11 23.45 -11.68 0.67
N LEU A 12 22.56 -10.69 0.72
CA LEU A 12 21.14 -10.87 0.40
C LEU A 12 20.91 -11.20 -1.07
N THR A 13 21.73 -10.63 -1.96
CA THR A 13 21.69 -10.94 -3.39
C THR A 13 22.06 -12.39 -3.64
N ASP A 14 23.13 -12.88 -3.01
CA ASP A 14 23.59 -14.27 -3.10
C ASP A 14 22.55 -15.25 -2.56
N LEU A 15 21.93 -14.95 -1.42
CA LEU A 15 20.85 -15.76 -0.84
C LEU A 15 19.64 -15.86 -1.76
N MET A 16 19.21 -14.73 -2.34
CA MET A 16 18.10 -14.69 -3.28
C MET A 16 18.39 -15.49 -4.55
N GLU A 17 19.61 -15.42 -5.08
CA GLU A 17 20.03 -16.24 -6.22
C GLU A 17 20.06 -17.73 -5.88
N GLY A 18 20.56 -18.09 -4.70
CA GLY A 18 20.54 -19.46 -4.20
C GLY A 18 19.12 -20.01 -4.09
N ALA A 19 18.18 -19.21 -3.56
CA ALA A 19 16.78 -19.60 -3.40
C ALA A 19 16.09 -19.86 -4.75
N VAL A 20 16.36 -19.04 -5.77
CA VAL A 20 15.85 -19.27 -7.13
C VAL A 20 16.45 -20.53 -7.73
N LYS A 21 17.77 -20.75 -7.61
CA LYS A 21 18.44 -21.96 -8.12
C LYS A 21 17.92 -23.24 -7.44
N ALA A 22 17.55 -23.15 -6.17
CA ALA A 22 16.96 -24.24 -5.39
C ALA A 22 15.48 -24.49 -5.69
N GLY A 23 14.83 -23.65 -6.50
CA GLY A 23 13.41 -23.77 -6.85
C GLY A 23 12.45 -23.32 -5.75
N ILE A 24 12.93 -22.56 -4.74
CA ILE A 24 12.08 -21.99 -3.68
C ILE A 24 11.21 -20.85 -4.24
N PHE A 25 11.80 -20.04 -5.11
CA PHE A 25 11.12 -18.95 -5.80
C PHE A 25 11.29 -19.08 -7.30
N GLU A 26 10.28 -18.66 -8.07
CA GLU A 26 10.32 -18.72 -9.53
C GLU A 26 11.40 -17.80 -10.11
N ASN A 27 11.61 -16.64 -9.48
CA ASN A 27 12.57 -15.62 -9.89
C ASN A 27 12.80 -14.59 -8.76
N LYS A 28 13.76 -13.66 -8.96
CA LYS A 28 14.07 -12.60 -7.99
C LYS A 28 12.87 -11.71 -7.65
N SER A 29 12.00 -11.40 -8.61
CA SER A 29 10.82 -10.56 -8.34
C SER A 29 9.77 -11.28 -7.51
N ASP A 30 9.63 -12.59 -7.71
CA ASP A 30 8.77 -13.44 -6.88
C ASP A 30 9.28 -13.51 -5.44
N ALA A 31 10.59 -13.72 -5.24
CA ALA A 31 11.23 -13.70 -3.92
C ALA A 31 10.97 -12.37 -3.18
N ILE A 32 11.20 -11.23 -3.83
CA ILE A 32 10.96 -9.91 -3.22
C ILE A 32 9.49 -9.71 -2.88
N ARG A 33 8.57 -10.11 -3.76
CA ARG A 33 7.13 -9.99 -3.50
C ARG A 33 6.71 -10.83 -2.29
N HIS A 34 7.24 -12.04 -2.18
CA HIS A 34 6.97 -12.93 -1.05
C HIS A 34 7.43 -12.30 0.25
N VAL A 35 8.70 -11.89 0.32
CA VAL A 35 9.28 -11.27 1.53
C VAL A 35 8.54 -10.00 1.96
N LEU A 36 8.19 -9.12 1.02
CA LEU A 36 7.43 -7.91 1.34
C LEU A 36 6.02 -8.23 1.86
N ARG A 37 5.36 -9.23 1.28
CA ARG A 37 4.04 -9.67 1.75
C ARG A 37 4.13 -10.23 3.16
N ASP A 38 5.04 -11.17 3.38
CA ASP A 38 5.22 -11.81 4.69
C ASP A 38 5.53 -10.77 5.77
N TYR A 39 6.41 -9.80 5.48
CA TYR A 39 6.71 -8.72 6.40
C TYR A 39 5.44 -7.96 6.84
N PHE A 40 4.60 -7.52 5.89
CA PHE A 40 3.40 -6.76 6.24
C PHE A 40 2.26 -7.61 6.81
N ASP A 41 2.23 -8.91 6.53
CA ASP A 41 1.28 -9.83 7.14
C ASP A 41 1.67 -10.13 8.61
N GLU A 42 2.96 -10.15 8.94
CA GLU A 42 3.45 -10.32 10.31
C GLU A 42 3.50 -9.02 11.13
N HIS A 43 3.54 -7.85 10.46
CA HIS A 43 3.70 -6.55 11.10
C HIS A 43 2.51 -5.62 10.81
N GLU A 44 1.34 -5.96 11.36
CA GLU A 44 0.10 -5.19 11.19
C GLU A 44 0.27 -3.70 11.53
N THR A 45 1.02 -3.37 12.58
CA THR A 45 1.31 -1.96 12.94
C THR A 45 2.08 -1.24 11.84
N ALA A 46 3.08 -1.87 11.23
CA ALA A 46 3.85 -1.27 10.14
C ALA A 46 2.98 -1.12 8.87
N ARG A 47 2.13 -2.10 8.61
CA ARG A 47 1.16 -2.09 7.50
C ARG A 47 0.17 -0.94 7.64
N THR A 48 -0.40 -0.76 8.83
CA THR A 48 -1.30 0.36 9.13
C THR A 48 -0.58 1.69 9.01
N ALA A 49 0.63 1.83 9.57
CA ALA A 49 1.41 3.06 9.47
C ALA A 49 1.72 3.45 8.01
N ALA A 50 2.07 2.48 7.16
CA ALA A 50 2.28 2.73 5.74
C ALA A 50 1.00 3.21 5.03
N ALA A 51 -0.16 2.62 5.36
CA ALA A 51 -1.44 3.05 4.82
C ALA A 51 -1.85 4.45 5.31
N VAL A 52 -1.56 4.78 6.58
CA VAL A 52 -1.78 6.12 7.14
C VAL A 52 -0.92 7.15 6.43
N SER A 53 0.39 6.90 6.23
CA SER A 53 1.29 7.83 5.53
C SER A 53 0.79 8.14 4.12
N LEU A 54 0.46 7.11 3.33
CA LEU A 54 -0.06 7.31 1.98
C LEU A 54 -1.38 8.10 1.96
N TYR A 55 -2.24 7.90 2.97
CA TYR A 55 -3.45 8.69 3.09
C TYR A 55 -3.12 10.13 3.47
N ASP A 56 -2.28 10.37 4.47
CA ASP A 56 -1.91 11.71 4.93
C ASP A 56 -1.25 12.53 3.81
N ASP A 57 -0.47 11.88 2.93
CA ASP A 57 0.12 12.51 1.74
C ASP A 57 -0.88 12.78 0.61
N GLY A 58 -2.12 12.29 0.71
CA GLY A 58 -3.16 12.46 -0.31
C GLY A 58 -3.01 11.54 -1.52
N GLU A 59 -2.08 10.59 -1.47
CA GLU A 59 -1.83 9.66 -2.58
C GLU A 59 -2.95 8.63 -2.75
N ILE A 60 -3.67 8.32 -1.66
CA ILE A 60 -4.73 7.32 -1.67
C ILE A 60 -5.99 7.79 -0.94
N THR A 61 -7.14 7.25 -1.35
CA THR A 61 -8.42 7.48 -0.68
C THR A 61 -8.53 6.70 0.63
N LEU A 62 -9.47 7.10 1.50
CA LEU A 62 -9.77 6.40 2.77
C LEU A 62 -10.07 4.92 2.55
N GLY A 63 -10.78 4.59 1.45
CA GLY A 63 -11.10 3.21 1.10
C GLY A 63 -9.86 2.40 0.73
N THR A 64 -8.94 2.99 -0.02
CA THR A 64 -7.67 2.35 -0.37
C THR A 64 -6.78 2.17 0.86
N ALA A 65 -6.72 3.17 1.75
CA ALA A 65 -5.99 3.07 3.02
C ALA A 65 -6.54 1.93 3.89
N ALA A 66 -7.86 1.86 4.07
CA ALA A 66 -8.51 0.79 4.82
C ALA A 66 -8.20 -0.61 4.23
N ARG A 67 -8.27 -0.75 2.90
CA ARG A 67 -7.93 -1.99 2.21
C ARG A 67 -6.46 -2.38 2.40
N LEU A 68 -5.54 -1.41 2.33
CA LEU A 68 -4.12 -1.65 2.55
C LEU A 68 -3.83 -2.03 4.00
N ALA A 69 -4.47 -1.39 4.98
CA ALA A 69 -4.34 -1.70 6.40
C ALA A 69 -5.06 -3.00 6.81
N GLY A 70 -5.95 -3.55 5.97
CA GLY A 70 -6.70 -4.77 6.28
C GLY A 70 -7.88 -4.56 7.24
N VAL A 71 -8.41 -3.33 7.31
CA VAL A 71 -9.48 -2.94 8.23
C VAL A 71 -10.69 -2.40 7.48
N SER A 72 -11.82 -2.25 8.17
CA SER A 72 -12.98 -1.55 7.61
C SER A 72 -12.70 -0.04 7.47
N ARG A 73 -13.47 0.64 6.60
CA ARG A 73 -13.38 2.11 6.45
C ARG A 73 -13.71 2.86 7.74
N PHE A 74 -14.57 2.27 8.59
CA PHE A 74 -14.93 2.84 9.88
C PHE A 74 -13.76 2.77 10.87
N GLU A 75 -13.10 1.61 10.95
CA GLU A 75 -11.89 1.44 11.76
C GLU A 75 -10.74 2.33 11.26
N MET A 76 -10.53 2.41 9.95
CA MET A 76 -9.51 3.28 9.36
C MET A 76 -9.72 4.75 9.75
N ARG A 77 -10.97 5.22 9.75
CA ARG A 77 -11.30 6.58 10.19
C ARG A 77 -10.90 6.81 11.65
N ASP A 78 -11.13 5.82 12.50
CA ASP A 78 -10.82 5.91 13.92
C ASP A 78 -9.30 5.81 14.18
N ILE A 79 -8.57 5.05 13.35
CA ILE A 79 -7.10 5.02 13.32
C ILE A 79 -6.54 6.39 12.92
N LEU A 80 -6.98 6.96 11.80
CA LEU A 80 -6.49 8.27 11.34
C LEU A 80 -6.67 9.37 12.39
N ARG A 81 -7.82 9.37 13.09
CA ARG A 81 -8.06 10.30 14.20
C ARG A 81 -7.11 10.09 15.37
N GLN A 82 -6.78 8.85 15.70
CA GLN A 82 -5.83 8.54 16.79
C GLN A 82 -4.41 9.00 16.44
N GLU A 83 -4.03 8.91 15.17
CA GLU A 83 -2.75 9.39 14.63
C GLU A 83 -2.73 10.91 14.36
N GLY A 84 -3.82 11.63 14.63
CA GLY A 84 -3.91 13.08 14.42
C GLY A 84 -4.03 13.51 12.95
N VAL A 85 -4.32 12.57 12.05
CA VAL A 85 -4.49 12.83 10.61
C VAL A 85 -5.89 13.35 10.32
N GLU A 86 -5.97 14.46 9.59
CA GLU A 86 -7.23 15.10 9.22
C GLU A 86 -7.99 14.26 8.19
N LEU A 87 -9.29 14.06 8.43
CA LEU A 87 -10.14 13.31 7.52
C LEU A 87 -10.58 14.21 6.38
N ARG A 88 -10.17 13.86 5.16
CA ARG A 88 -10.65 14.49 3.93
C ARG A 88 -12.06 14.00 3.61
N PHE A 89 -13.05 14.85 3.86
CA PHE A 89 -14.44 14.57 3.52
C PHE A 89 -14.84 15.33 2.26
N GLY A 90 -15.14 14.57 1.21
CA GLY A 90 -15.57 15.12 -0.07
C GLY A 90 -14.42 15.71 -0.88
N PRO A 91 -14.74 16.24 -2.08
CA PRO A 91 -13.77 16.80 -2.98
C PRO A 91 -13.17 18.09 -2.41
N GLU A 92 -11.86 18.27 -2.63
CA GLU A 92 -11.12 19.43 -2.12
C GLU A 92 -11.59 20.74 -2.76
N ASP A 93 -12.05 20.66 -4.02
CA ASP A 93 -12.61 21.78 -4.76
C ASP A 93 -13.71 21.34 -5.75
N MET A 94 -14.27 22.31 -6.48
CA MET A 94 -15.35 22.07 -7.44
C MET A 94 -14.91 21.29 -8.68
N ASP A 95 -13.63 21.30 -9.02
CA ASP A 95 -13.11 20.56 -10.18
C ASP A 95 -12.90 19.10 -9.80
N ALA A 96 -12.31 18.82 -8.63
CA ALA A 96 -12.27 17.48 -8.03
C ALA A 96 -13.68 16.89 -7.85
N ALA A 97 -14.67 17.73 -7.48
CA ALA A 97 -16.06 17.31 -7.38
C ALA A 97 -16.64 16.85 -8.74
N ARG A 98 -16.28 17.55 -9.82
CA ARG A 98 -16.72 17.20 -11.18
C ARG A 98 -16.05 15.92 -11.65
N ASP A 99 -14.75 15.76 -11.41
CA ASP A 99 -14.00 14.56 -11.75
C ASP A 99 -14.59 13.31 -11.05
N GLU A 100 -14.96 13.42 -9.78
CA GLU A 100 -15.63 12.34 -9.04
C GLU A 100 -17.01 12.00 -9.64
N ILE A 101 -17.80 13.01 -10.02
CA ILE A 101 -19.12 12.81 -10.65
C ILE A 101 -18.97 12.11 -12.00
N ASP A 102 -17.99 12.52 -12.82
CA ASP A 102 -17.76 11.95 -14.12
C ASP A 102 -17.22 10.51 -14.02
N ALA A 103 -16.31 10.24 -13.07
CA ALA A 103 -15.88 8.88 -12.76
C ALA A 103 -17.06 7.98 -12.35
N ALA A 104 -17.96 8.48 -11.49
CA ALA A 104 -19.13 7.73 -11.04
C ALA A 104 -20.13 7.43 -12.18
N ARG A 105 -20.26 8.34 -13.14
CA ARG A 105 -21.12 8.18 -14.33
C ARG A 105 -20.59 7.16 -15.34
N ASN A 106 -19.28 6.88 -15.32
CA ASN A 106 -18.60 5.98 -16.26
C ASN A 106 -18.39 4.56 -15.70
N LEU A 107 -18.97 4.23 -14.54
CA LEU A 107 -19.03 2.86 -14.01
C LEU A 107 -20.15 2.08 -14.73
N GLU A 108 -19.83 1.51 -15.90
CA GLU A 108 -20.64 0.47 -16.56
C GLU A 108 -20.34 -0.94 -16.01
#